data_AF-A0A5D4TPD1-F1
#
_entry.id   AF-A0A5D4TPD1-F1
#
_cell.length_a   1.000
_cell.length_b   1.000
_cell.length_c   1.000
_cell.angle_alpha   90.00
_cell.angle_beta   90.00
_cell.angle_gamma   90.00
#
_symmetry.space_group_name_H-M   'P 1'
#
loop_
_entity.id
_entity.type
_entity.pdbx_description
1 polymer ?
#
loop_
_entity_poly.entity_id
_entity_poly.type
_entity_poly.pdbx_seq_one_letter_code
_entity_poly.pdbx_strand_id
1 'polypeptide(L)' 'MKQVMSTTRKKNVQQQRMAVLKLEMDYELAVLFEAMEDKNTAIQVKTKEKLMKIREELLKLKAL' A
#
# COMPACT_ATOMS: atom_id res chain seq x y z
N MET A 1 22.41 -21.00 -16.74
CA MET A 1 21.95 -20.86 -15.34
C MET A 1 21.97 -19.41 -14.78
N LYS A 2 22.44 -18.37 -15.50
CA LYS A 2 22.43 -16.98 -14.98
C LYS A 2 21.06 -16.26 -15.01
N GLN A 3 20.12 -16.74 -15.81
CA GLN A 3 18.84 -16.06 -16.04
C GLN A 3 17.74 -16.39 -15.01
N VAL A 4 17.90 -17.49 -14.27
CA VAL A 4 16.91 -17.98 -13.29
C VAL A 4 17.05 -17.26 -11.93
N MET A 5 18.26 -16.80 -11.60
CA MET A 5 18.52 -16.12 -10.31
C MET A 5 17.93 -14.71 -10.25
N SER A 6 17.80 -14.03 -11.40
CA SER A 6 17.30 -12.66 -11.47
C SER A 6 15.78 -12.56 -11.31
N THR A 7 15.03 -13.59 -11.70
CA THR A 7 13.56 -13.62 -11.57
C THR A 7 13.12 -13.90 -10.14
N THR A 8 13.84 -14.77 -9.41
CA THR A 8 13.56 -15.04 -7.99
C THR A 8 13.80 -13.81 -7.10
N ARG A 9 14.88 -13.06 -7.33
CA ARG A 9 15.13 -11.80 -6.59
C ARG A 9 14.04 -10.75 -6.83
N LYS A 10 13.56 -10.61 -8.07
CA LYS A 10 12.48 -9.67 -8.41
C LYS A 10 11.16 -10.02 -7.70
N LYS A 11 10.79 -11.31 -7.63
CA LYS A 11 9.62 -11.77 -6.87
C LYS A 11 9.71 -11.44 -5.38
N ASN A 12 10.87 -11.66 -4.76
CA ASN A 12 11.07 -11.34 -3.34
C ASN A 12 10.91 -9.84 -3.05
N VAL A 13 11.44 -8.98 -3.92
CA VAL A 13 11.30 -7.52 -3.78
C VAL A 13 9.84 -7.07 -3.95
N GLN A 14 9.11 -7.63 -4.91
CA GLN A 14 7.68 -7.34 -5.07
C GLN A 14 6.84 -7.78 -3.86
N GLN A 15 7.14 -8.95 -3.30
CA GLN A 15 6.48 -9.44 -2.08
C GLN A 15 6.74 -8.54 -0.88
N GLN A 16 7.99 -8.09 -0.69
CA GLN A 16 8.35 -7.13 0.35
C GLN A 16 7.61 -5.81 0.16
N ARG A 17 7.58 -5.26 -1.06
CA ARG A 17 6.85 -4.01 -1.34
C ARG A 17 5.35 -4.17 -1.08
N MET A 18 4.76 -5.30 -1.48
CA MET A 18 3.35 -5.58 -1.21
C MET A 18 3.06 -5.69 0.30
N ALA A 19 3.95 -6.28 1.08
CA ALA A 19 3.81 -6.34 2.54
C ALA A 19 3.87 -4.95 3.18
N VAL A 20 4.80 -4.10 2.75
CA VAL A 20 4.90 -2.71 3.21
C VAL A 20 3.65 -1.90 2.85
N LEU A 21 3.17 -2.01 1.61
CA LEU A 21 1.95 -1.31 1.19
C LEU A 21 0.71 -1.76 1.97
N LYS A 22 0.62 -3.04 2.34
CA LYS A 22 -0.46 -3.52 3.22
C LYS A 22 -0.36 -2.90 4.62
N LEU A 23 0.83 -2.87 5.19
CA LEU A 23 1.06 -2.23 6.49
C LEU A 23 0.68 -0.74 6.47
N GLU A 24 1.12 -0.01 5.43
CA GLU A 24 0.76 1.40 5.23
C GLU A 24 -0.76 1.58 5.06
N MET A 25 -1.42 0.67 4.33
CA MET A 25 -2.87 0.69 4.16
C MET A 25 -3.60 0.48 5.49
N ASP A 26 -3.17 -0.51 6.28
CA ASP A 26 -3.78 -0.81 7.58
C ASP A 26 -3.62 0.39 8.54
N TYR A 27 -2.46 1.04 8.52
CA TYR A 27 -2.22 2.27 9.28
C TYR A 27 -3.14 3.41 8.84
N GLU A 28 -3.21 3.72 7.55
CA GLU A 28 -4.07 4.82 7.07
C GLU A 28 -5.56 4.49 7.28
N LEU A 29 -5.98 3.23 7.25
CA LEU A 29 -7.35 2.85 7.62
C LEU A 29 -7.65 3.11 9.10
N ALA A 30 -6.71 2.82 10.00
CA ALA A 30 -6.86 3.15 11.43
C ALA A 30 -6.97 4.67 11.64
N VAL A 31 -6.11 5.45 10.98
CA VAL A 31 -6.17 6.93 11.02
C VAL A 31 -7.49 7.44 10.47
N LEU A 32 -8.01 6.85 9.39
CA LEU A 32 -9.30 7.24 8.83
C LEU A 32 -10.44 6.97 9.81
N PHE A 33 -10.41 5.82 10.48
CA PHE A 33 -11.41 5.46 11.49
C PHE A 33 -11.44 6.51 12.63
N GLU A 34 -10.28 6.82 13.22
CA GLU A 34 -10.18 7.85 14.27
C GLU A 34 -10.65 9.22 13.77
N ALA A 35 -10.25 9.62 12.57
CA ALA A 35 -10.69 10.89 11.98
C ALA A 35 -12.21 10.94 11.69
N MET A 36 -12.84 9.78 11.47
CA MET A 36 -14.29 9.67 11.32
C MET A 36 -15.00 9.82 12.66
N GLU A 37 -14.49 9.19 13.72
CA GLU A 37 -14.99 9.35 15.09
C GLU A 37 -14.89 10.81 15.55
N ASP A 38 -13.74 11.45 15.31
CA ASP A 38 -13.49 12.85 15.67
C ASP A 38 -14.15 13.87 14.71
N LYS A 39 -14.84 13.40 13.66
CA LYS A 39 -15.40 14.24 12.58
C LYS A 39 -14.39 15.21 11.96
N ASN A 40 -13.10 14.86 11.98
CA ASN A 40 -12.02 15.67 11.43
C ASN A 40 -11.95 15.49 9.91
N THR A 41 -12.71 16.32 9.18
CA THR A 41 -12.84 16.24 7.72
C THR A 41 -11.52 16.45 6.98
N ALA A 42 -10.63 17.29 7.50
CA ALA A 42 -9.32 17.54 6.90
C ALA A 42 -8.45 16.27 6.91
N ILE A 43 -8.39 15.56 8.04
CA ILE A 43 -7.66 14.29 8.14
C ILE A 43 -8.32 13.20 7.31
N GLN A 44 -9.65 13.14 7.28
CA GLN A 44 -10.38 12.17 6.45
C GLN A 44 -10.03 12.33 4.95
N VAL A 45 -10.01 13.55 4.42
CA VAL A 45 -9.66 13.81 3.01
C VAL A 45 -8.22 13.37 2.74
N LYS A 46 -7.27 13.83 3.56
CA LYS A 46 -5.84 13.51 3.38
C LYS A 46 -5.56 12.00 3.43
N THR A 47 -6.22 11.29 4.33
CA THR A 47 -6.06 9.85 4.51
C THR A 47 -6.66 9.07 3.34
N LYS A 48 -7.83 9.49 2.84
CA LYS A 48 -8.44 8.92 1.63
C LYS A 48 -7.57 9.11 0.38
N GLU A 49 -6.92 10.26 0.22
CA GLU A 49 -5.97 10.49 -0.87
C GLU A 49 -4.76 9.55 -0.82
N LYS A 50 -4.21 9.30 0.37
CA LYS A 50 -3.12 8.33 0.54
C LYS A 50 -3.56 6.90 0.26
N LEU A 51 -4.74 6.50 0.76
CA LEU A 51 -5.33 5.19 0.49
C LEU A 51 -5.54 4.97 -1.02
N MET A 52 -5.92 6.01 -1.78
CA MET A 52 -6.00 5.94 -3.24
C MET A 52 -4.63 5.66 -3.89
N LYS A 53 -3.57 6.34 -3.45
CA LYS A 53 -2.20 6.10 -3.94
C LYS A 53 -1.72 4.67 -3.65
N ILE A 54 -1.95 4.19 -2.43
CA ILE A 54 -1.61 2.82 -2.03
C ILE A 54 -2.38 1.80 -2.91
N ARG A 55 -3.67 2.05 -3.16
CA ARG A 55 -4.48 1.21 -4.04
C ARG A 55 -3.92 1.17 -5.47
N GLU A 56 -3.55 2.30 -6.04
CA GLU A 56 -2.94 2.37 -7.37
C GLU A 56 -1.64 1.56 -7.45
N GLU A 57 -0.77 1.68 -6.44
CA GLU A 57 0.47 0.90 -6.37
C GLU A 57 0.20 -0.61 -6.26
N LEU A 58 -0.75 -1.02 -5.40
CA LEU A 58 -1.13 -2.42 -5.27
C LEU A 58 -1.70 -2.99 -6.58
N LEU A 59 -2.47 -2.21 -7.34
CA LEU A 59 -2.97 -2.62 -8.65
C LEU A 59 -1.83 -2.80 -9.66
N LYS A 60 -0.86 -1.88 -9.69
CA LYS A 60 0.33 -2.01 -10.54
C LYS A 60 1.13 -3.27 -10.22
N LEU A 61 1.26 -3.61 -8.93
CA LEU A 61 1.98 -4.82 -8.49
C LEU A 61 1.21 -6.12 -8.78
N LYS A 62 -0.13 -6.10 -8.80
CA LYS A 62 -0.95 -7.27 -9.16
C LYS A 62 -1.09 -7.49 -10.66
N ALA A 63 -0.89 -6.44 -11.47
CA ALA A 63 -0.96 -6.50 -12.93
C ALA A 63 0.36 -6.95 -13.59
N LEU A 64 1.44 -7.06 -12.81
CA LEU A 64 2.78 -7.53 -13.21
C LEU A 64 2.99 -9.01 -12.85
#